data_AF-G0NYM2-F1
#
_entry.id   AF-G0NYM2-F1
#
_cell.length_a   1.000
_cell.length_b   1.000
_cell.length_c   1.000
_cell.angle_alpha   90.00
_cell.angle_beta   90.00
_cell.angle_gamma   90.00
#
_symmetry.space_group_name_H-M   'P 1'
#
loop_
_entity.id
_entity.type
_entity.pdbx_description
1 polymer ?
#
loop_
_entity_poly.entity_id
_entity_poly.type
_entity_poly.pdbx_seq_one_letter_code
_entity_poly.pdbx_strand_id
1 'polypeptide(L)'
;MVKDEILKLGREEFSKSVKMEYRRYFEPFEEPESVYPDGRINIDCTCLHSALAHRCGHLIRQALVCFNASKTTPRGMDCEKEFVAHAVCTEGAK
;
A
#
# COMPACT_ATOMS: atom_id res chain seq x y z
N MET A 1 9.36 -8.99 35.22
CA MET A 1 10.22 -9.99 34.55
C MET A 1 9.30 -10.87 33.73
N VAL A 2 9.38 -10.80 32.40
CA VAL A 2 8.56 -11.66 31.52
C VAL A 2 9.17 -13.06 31.59
N LYS A 3 8.34 -14.07 31.86
CA LYS A 3 8.80 -15.47 31.85
C LYS A 3 8.99 -15.91 30.40
N ASP A 4 10.08 -16.63 30.13
CA ASP A 4 10.25 -17.31 28.86
C ASP A 4 9.25 -18.45 28.75
N GLU A 5 8.50 -18.48 27.64
CA GLU A 5 7.53 -19.52 27.33
C GLU A 5 8.08 -20.36 26.17
N ILE A 6 8.24 -21.67 26.39
CA ILE A 6 8.70 -22.61 25.36
C ILE A 6 7.49 -23.29 24.74
N LEU A 7 7.14 -22.87 23.52
CA LEU A 7 6.10 -23.49 22.71
C LEU A 7 6.68 -24.72 22.00
N LYS A 8 6.11 -25.92 22.23
CA LYS A 8 6.53 -27.18 21.61
C LYS A 8 5.50 -27.61 20.58
N LEU A 9 5.96 -27.83 19.34
CA LEU A 9 5.13 -28.29 18.22
C LEU A 9 5.43 -29.76 17.93
N GLY A 10 4.38 -30.60 17.87
CA GLY A 10 4.52 -32.01 17.50
C GLY A 10 4.80 -32.18 16.00
N ARG A 11 5.44 -33.30 15.61
CA ARG A 11 5.72 -33.60 14.18
C ARG A 11 4.47 -33.61 13.31
N GLU A 12 3.37 -34.17 13.79
CA GLU A 12 2.12 -34.22 13.04
C GLU A 12 1.48 -32.83 12.88
N GLU A 13 1.63 -31.96 13.88
CA GLU A 13 1.13 -30.59 13.80
C GLU A 13 1.99 -29.73 12.89
N PHE A 14 3.31 -29.95 12.89
CA PHE A 14 4.24 -29.36 11.94
C PHE A 14 3.91 -29.72 10.48
N SER A 15 3.49 -30.96 10.24
CA SER A 15 3.12 -31.42 8.89
C SER A 15 1.74 -30.95 8.43
N LYS A 16 0.91 -30.36 9.32
CA LYS A 16 -0.39 -29.82 8.92
C LYS A 16 -0.21 -28.49 8.21
N SER A 17 -0.95 -28.30 7.12
CA SER A 17 -1.06 -26.99 6.48
C SER A 17 -1.58 -25.96 7.47
N VAL A 18 -1.03 -24.75 7.41
CA VAL A 18 -1.42 -23.67 8.31
C VAL A 18 -2.95 -23.44 8.20
N LYS A 19 -3.62 -23.27 9.34
CA LYS A 19 -5.07 -23.00 9.40
C LYS A 19 -5.42 -21.81 8.49
N MET A 20 -6.60 -21.86 7.86
CA MET A 20 -7.13 -20.84 6.94
C MET A 20 -7.03 -19.40 7.48
N GLU A 21 -7.17 -19.22 8.80
CA GLU A 21 -7.00 -17.94 9.51
C GLU A 21 -5.64 -17.26 9.25
N TYR A 22 -4.56 -18.05 9.14
CA TYR A 22 -3.21 -17.54 8.96
C TYR A 22 -2.77 -17.53 7.49
N ARG A 23 -3.64 -17.99 6.57
CA ARG A 23 -3.38 -18.02 5.13
C ARG A 23 -3.00 -16.64 4.58
N ARG A 24 -3.57 -15.58 5.16
CA ARG A 24 -3.29 -14.17 4.85
C ARG A 24 -1.81 -13.75 5.01
N TYR A 25 -1.02 -14.50 5.78
CA TYR A 25 0.41 -14.22 6.00
C TYR A 25 1.32 -14.96 5.02
N PHE A 26 0.78 -15.91 4.25
CA PHE A 26 1.50 -16.74 3.29
C PHE A 26 1.05 -16.52 1.84
N GLU A 27 -0.17 -16.03 1.63
CA GLU A 27 -0.59 -15.52 0.32
C GLU A 27 0.13 -14.19 0.05
N PRO A 28 0.64 -13.96 -1.18
CA PRO A 28 1.17 -12.65 -1.54
C PRO A 28 0.06 -11.64 -1.27
N PHE A 29 0.38 -10.63 -0.45
CA PHE A 29 -0.55 -9.54 -0.19
C PHE A 29 -0.87 -8.89 -1.54
N GLU A 30 -2.09 -9.12 -2.04
CA GLU A 30 -2.60 -8.35 -3.17
C GLU A 30 -2.79 -6.93 -2.66
N GLU A 31 -1.81 -6.07 -2.98
CA GLU A 31 -1.92 -4.66 -2.64
C GLU A 31 -3.20 -4.12 -3.29
N PRO A 32 -4.13 -3.58 -2.50
CA PRO A 32 -5.37 -3.05 -3.05
C PRO A 32 -5.02 -1.97 -4.06
N GLU A 33 -5.68 -2.00 -5.22
CA GLU A 33 -5.45 -1.01 -6.26
C GLU A 33 -5.69 0.39 -5.71
N SER A 34 -4.74 1.30 -5.97
CA SER A 34 -4.84 2.70 -5.56
C SER A 34 -5.90 3.47 -6.35
N VAL A 35 -6.25 2.98 -7.54
CA VAL A 35 -7.23 3.56 -8.46
C VAL A 35 -8.03 2.43 -9.10
N TYR A 36 -9.36 2.51 -8.99
CA TYR A 36 -10.29 1.58 -9.62
C TYR A 36 -10.21 1.65 -11.17
N PRO A 37 -10.71 0.63 -11.89
CA PRO A 37 -10.75 0.63 -13.35
C PRO A 37 -11.52 1.81 -13.98
N ASP A 38 -12.43 2.43 -13.23
CA ASP A 38 -13.20 3.61 -13.66
C ASP A 38 -12.46 4.95 -13.43
N GLY A 39 -11.22 4.89 -12.92
CA GLY A 39 -10.39 6.06 -12.65
C GLY A 39 -10.63 6.72 -11.28
N ARG A 40 -11.56 6.21 -10.46
CA ARG A 40 -11.75 6.70 -9.08
C ARG A 40 -10.62 6.19 -8.19
N ILE A 41 -10.18 7.04 -7.26
CA ILE A 41 -9.15 6.66 -6.28
C ILE A 41 -9.81 5.84 -5.17
N ASN A 42 -9.14 4.77 -4.76
CA ASN A 42 -9.56 3.97 -3.62
C ASN A 42 -9.26 4.73 -2.32
N ILE A 43 -10.24 5.52 -1.88
CA ILE A 43 -10.16 6.31 -0.64
C ILE A 43 -10.23 5.46 0.62
N ASP A 44 -10.60 4.18 0.50
CA ASP A 44 -10.67 3.23 1.61
C ASP A 44 -9.34 2.49 1.83
N CYS A 45 -8.32 2.70 0.96
CA CYS A 45 -6.99 2.16 1.25
C CYS A 45 -6.36 2.92 2.42
N THR A 46 -6.26 2.23 3.56
CA THR A 46 -5.54 2.71 4.75
C THR A 46 -4.13 3.19 4.44
N CYS A 47 -3.49 2.59 3.43
CA CYS A 47 -2.18 2.98 2.93
C CYS A 47 -2.11 4.41 2.38
N LEU A 48 -3.21 4.90 1.79
CA LEU A 48 -3.29 6.21 1.15
C LEU A 48 -3.93 7.28 2.04
N HIS A 49 -4.61 6.89 3.13
CA HIS A 49 -5.38 7.82 3.97
C HIS A 49 -4.58 9.05 4.40
N SER A 50 -3.36 8.87 4.91
CA SER A 50 -2.51 9.98 5.37
C SER A 50 -2.16 10.96 4.25
N ALA A 51 -1.86 10.46 3.06
CA ALA A 51 -1.53 11.30 1.91
C ALA A 51 -2.76 12.01 1.34
N LEU A 52 -3.91 11.31 1.28
CA LEU A 52 -5.17 11.84 0.75
C LEU A 52 -5.80 12.90 1.67
N ALA A 53 -5.65 12.75 2.98
CA ALA A 53 -6.16 13.69 4.00
C ALA A 53 -5.25 14.91 4.21
N HIS A 54 -4.04 14.90 3.67
CA HIS A 54 -3.14 16.05 3.73
C HIS A 54 -3.74 17.25 2.97
N ARG A 55 -3.38 18.48 3.34
CA ARG A 55 -3.84 19.69 2.60
C ARG A 55 -3.44 19.68 1.12
N CYS A 56 -2.33 19.02 0.82
CA CYS A 56 -1.84 18.77 -0.55
C CYS A 56 -2.43 17.50 -1.18
N GLY A 57 -3.42 16.87 -0.55
CA GLY A 57 -3.96 15.57 -0.95
C GLY A 57 -4.60 15.58 -2.35
N HIS A 58 -5.01 16.73 -2.86
CA HIS A 58 -5.48 16.83 -4.25
C HIS A 58 -4.36 16.59 -5.28
N LEU A 59 -3.10 16.87 -4.95
CA LEU A 59 -1.95 16.66 -5.82
C LEU A 59 -1.53 15.19 -5.85
N ILE A 60 -1.50 14.51 -4.69
CA ILE A 60 -1.22 13.06 -4.70
C ILE A 60 -2.30 12.28 -5.44
N ARG A 61 -3.56 12.76 -5.40
CA ARG A 61 -4.65 12.16 -6.19
C ARG A 61 -4.35 12.19 -7.69
N GLN A 62 -3.86 13.32 -8.20
CA GLN A 62 -3.48 13.46 -9.61
C GLN A 62 -2.29 12.55 -9.95
N ALA A 63 -1.28 12.48 -9.07
CA ALA A 63 -0.12 11.62 -9.25
C ALA A 63 -0.50 10.13 -9.29
N LEU A 64 -1.43 9.67 -8.43
CA LEU A 64 -1.90 8.29 -8.42
C LEU A 64 -2.65 7.91 -9.70
N VAL A 65 -3.48 8.81 -10.24
CA VAL A 65 -4.17 8.58 -11.52
C VAL A 65 -3.17 8.49 -12.67
N CYS A 66 -2.18 9.38 -12.72
CA CYS A 66 -1.11 9.31 -13.72
C CYS A 66 -0.32 8.00 -13.59
N PHE A 67 0.14 7.67 -12.38
CA PHE A 67 0.92 6.46 -12.12
C PHE A 67 0.14 5.20 -12.51
N ASN A 68 -1.17 5.15 -12.23
CA ASN A 68 -1.97 4.00 -12.60
C ASN A 68 -2.12 3.86 -14.13
N ALA A 69 -2.21 4.97 -14.86
CA ALA A 69 -2.31 4.98 -16.32
C ALA A 69 -0.96 4.80 -17.05
N SER A 70 0.16 5.07 -16.39
CA SER A 70 1.51 5.01 -16.97
C SER A 70 1.84 3.62 -17.54
N LYS A 71 2.43 3.61 -18.74
CA LYS A 71 2.96 2.42 -19.42
C LYS A 71 4.49 2.45 -19.57
N THR A 72 5.17 3.40 -18.96
CA THR A 72 6.63 3.51 -19.03
C THR A 72 7.31 2.42 -18.21
N THR A 73 8.60 2.15 -18.51
CA THR A 73 9.47 1.27 -17.72
C THR A 73 10.69 2.09 -17.27
N PRO A 74 10.84 2.40 -15.96
CA PRO A 74 9.93 2.10 -14.85
C PRO A 74 8.58 2.84 -14.93
N ARG A 75 7.57 2.31 -14.26
CA ARG A 75 6.21 2.89 -14.23
C ARG A 75 6.26 4.27 -13.56
N GLY A 76 5.59 5.25 -14.15
CA GLY A 76 5.44 6.60 -13.61
C GLY A 76 6.58 7.56 -13.97
N MET A 77 7.49 7.19 -14.89
CA MET A 77 8.52 8.12 -15.36
C MET A 77 7.92 9.34 -16.08
N ASP A 78 6.75 9.17 -16.67
CA ASP A 78 5.96 10.23 -17.31
C ASP A 78 5.16 11.09 -16.32
N CYS A 79 5.13 10.72 -15.03
CA CYS A 79 4.35 11.39 -13.98
C CYS A 79 5.19 12.27 -13.05
N GLU A 80 6.44 12.58 -13.45
CA GLU A 80 7.39 13.35 -12.64
C GLU A 80 6.78 14.68 -12.17
N LYS A 81 6.08 15.38 -13.07
CA LYS A 81 5.49 16.69 -12.79
C LYS A 81 4.47 16.65 -11.65
N GLU A 82 3.61 15.64 -11.64
CA GLU A 82 2.57 15.44 -10.63
C GLU A 82 3.20 15.12 -9.26
N PHE A 83 4.20 14.25 -9.24
CA PHE A 83 4.92 13.90 -8.00
C PHE A 83 5.73 15.07 -7.45
N VAL A 84 6.41 15.84 -8.31
CA VAL A 84 7.14 17.05 -7.91
C VAL A 84 6.19 18.11 -7.36
N ALA A 85 5.04 18.33 -7.99
CA ALA A 85 4.04 19.28 -7.48
C ALA A 85 3.55 18.90 -6.07
N HIS A 86 3.26 17.61 -5.85
CA HIS A 86 2.91 17.12 -4.53
C HIS A 86 4.04 17.33 -3.51
N ALA A 87 5.28 16.97 -3.87
CA ALA A 87 6.45 17.12 -3.00
C ALA A 87 6.67 18.58 -2.57
N VAL A 88 6.67 19.52 -3.53
CA VAL A 88 6.82 20.95 -3.27
C VAL A 88 5.73 21.46 -2.32
N CYS A 89 4.48 21.05 -2.52
CA CYS A 89 3.38 21.43 -1.63
C CYS A 89 3.60 20.86 -0.22
N THR A 90 4.01 19.61 -0.08
CA THR A 90 4.27 18.97 1.23
C THR A 90 5.50 19.51 1.96
N GLU A 91 6.50 20.01 1.25
CA GLU A 91 7.70 20.61 1.88
C GLU A 91 7.45 22.04 2.31
N GLY A 92 6.73 22.82 1.50
CA GLY A 92 6.21 24.14 1.88
C GLY A 92 5.09 24.05 2.93
N ALA A 93 4.71 22.82 3.31
CA ALA A 93 3.61 22.58 4.23
C ALA A 93 3.98 22.65 5.73
N LYS A 94 5.23 23.00 6.06
CA LYS A 94 5.70 23.09 7.45
C LYS A 94 4.96 24.14 8.28
#